data_AF-A0A960IHZ6-F1
#
_entry.id   AF-A0A960IHZ6-F1
#
_cell.length_a   1.000
_cell.length_b   1.000
_cell.length_c   1.000
_cell.angle_alpha   90.00
_cell.angle_beta   90.00
_cell.angle_gamma   90.00
#
_symmetry.space_group_name_H-M   'P 1'
#
loop_
_entity.id
_entity.type
_entity.pdbx_description
1 polymer ?
#
loop_
_entity_poly.entity_id
_entity_poly.type
_entity_poly.pdbx_seq_one_letter_code
_entity_poly.pdbx_strand_id
1 'polypeptide(L)'
;MQATDGVVDPWALLDRLPELIAVIDAAGLVRYVNRRLCEAMGYVEDQLVGSNIFDYVHPDDLAYMAWSWETRQSRPGEVGMRVHARGRNADGSWRPVEIVGLSLLDDARVGAMVMTMRDLDDGAALADSPARLRSMIDRTSDVVILLDADGNIVFANRRLTSHFGHDNDRVVGRPLDVILDPADAPAARSWLDELVAAGDRAATRARLRVRDPGGGVHQVEWHGTNQIDDPLIGGIIASGRDISALVAMESQVQAQTEQLAHAATHDPLTGLVNRSAFIDACAAQIAARRAATDPGDVVVLFCDLDRFKAVNDTHG
;
A
#
# COMPACT_ATOMS: atom_id res chain seq x y z
N MET A 1 1.05 -25.75 -10.64
CA MET A 1 0.17 -24.58 -10.46
C MET A 1 1.00 -23.54 -9.72
N GLN A 2 1.63 -22.63 -10.46
CA GLN A 2 2.51 -21.59 -9.90
C GLN A 2 1.65 -20.46 -9.36
N ALA A 3 1.83 -20.13 -8.08
CA ALA A 3 1.30 -18.91 -7.49
C ALA A 3 2.19 -17.73 -7.95
N THR A 4 1.59 -16.76 -8.61
CA THR A 4 2.24 -15.51 -9.00
C THR A 4 2.27 -14.56 -7.80
N ASP A 5 3.46 -14.34 -7.24
CA ASP A 5 3.73 -13.29 -6.24
C ASP A 5 3.54 -11.91 -6.87
N GLY A 6 2.50 -11.20 -6.43
CA GLY A 6 2.18 -9.86 -6.89
C GLY A 6 3.06 -8.80 -6.21
N VAL A 7 4.26 -8.56 -6.75
CA VAL A 7 5.06 -7.38 -6.43
C VAL A 7 4.40 -6.16 -7.09
N VAL A 8 4.01 -5.14 -6.32
CA VAL A 8 3.51 -3.87 -6.85
C VAL A 8 4.71 -2.97 -7.06
N ASP A 9 5.12 -2.82 -8.32
CA ASP A 9 6.17 -1.89 -8.74
C ASP A 9 5.68 -0.43 -8.56
N PRO A 10 6.38 0.43 -7.80
CA PRO A 10 5.98 1.82 -7.58
C PRO A 10 5.95 2.64 -8.87
N TRP A 11 6.75 2.29 -9.88
CA TRP A 11 6.66 2.88 -11.21
C TRP A 11 5.42 2.38 -11.96
N ALA A 12 5.05 1.11 -11.76
CA ALA A 12 3.78 0.58 -12.24
C ALA A 12 2.55 1.26 -11.60
N LEU A 13 2.67 1.85 -10.41
CA LEU A 13 1.61 2.67 -9.82
C LEU A 13 1.46 4.01 -10.56
N LEU A 14 2.57 4.69 -10.87
CA LEU A 14 2.57 5.93 -11.65
C LEU A 14 2.10 5.72 -13.10
N ASP A 15 2.39 4.56 -13.70
CA ASP A 15 1.89 4.16 -15.02
C ASP A 15 0.38 3.93 -15.08
N ARG A 16 -0.23 3.61 -13.94
CA ARG A 16 -1.69 3.42 -13.83
C ARG A 16 -2.42 4.73 -13.63
N LEU A 17 -1.72 5.81 -13.31
CA LEU A 17 -2.32 7.13 -13.16
C LEU A 17 -2.75 7.67 -14.52
N PRO A 18 -3.93 8.32 -14.62
CA PRO A 18 -4.41 8.90 -15.87
C PRO A 18 -3.71 10.21 -16.27
N GLU A 19 -2.77 10.70 -15.46
CA GLU A 19 -2.02 11.94 -15.71
C GLU A 19 -0.77 11.68 -16.53
N LEU A 20 -0.31 12.68 -17.28
CA LEU A 20 0.96 12.63 -18.00
C LEU A 20 2.04 13.09 -17.03
N ILE A 21 2.95 12.19 -16.64
CA ILE A 21 3.93 12.43 -15.58
C ILE A 21 5.34 12.34 -16.17
N ALA A 22 6.18 13.31 -15.80
CA ALA A 22 7.61 13.28 -16.02
C ALA A 22 8.35 13.61 -14.71
N VAL A 23 9.48 12.98 -14.47
CA VAL A 23 10.40 13.33 -13.39
C VAL A 23 11.70 13.77 -14.04
N ILE A 24 12.21 14.94 -13.65
CA ILE A 24 13.45 15.49 -14.18
C ILE A 24 14.42 15.83 -13.06
N ASP A 25 15.72 15.72 -13.29
CA ASP A 25 16.74 16.10 -12.30
C ASP A 25 17.06 17.61 -12.32
N ALA A 26 17.96 18.04 -11.42
CA ALA A 26 18.43 19.44 -11.34
C ALA A 26 19.12 19.97 -12.62
N ALA A 27 19.56 19.10 -13.54
CA ALA A 27 20.12 19.47 -14.83
C ALA A 27 19.04 19.55 -15.94
N GLY A 28 17.79 19.21 -15.61
CA GLY A 28 16.68 19.14 -16.55
C GLY A 28 16.65 17.85 -17.37
N LEU A 29 17.41 16.82 -16.98
CA LEU A 29 17.38 15.53 -17.65
C LEU A 29 16.19 14.71 -17.16
N VAL A 30 15.46 14.12 -18.10
CA VAL A 30 14.33 13.24 -17.80
C VAL A 30 14.83 11.95 -17.16
N ARG A 31 14.30 11.61 -15.99
CA ARG A 31 14.63 10.40 -15.24
C ARG A 31 13.54 9.34 -15.32
N TYR A 32 12.30 9.79 -15.42
CA TYR A 32 11.16 8.89 -15.58
C TYR A 32 10.06 9.61 -16.36
N VAL A 33 9.34 8.86 -17.18
CA VAL A 33 8.07 9.28 -17.78
C VAL A 33 7.10 8.12 -17.68
N ASN A 34 5.86 8.41 -17.30
CA ASN A 34 4.88 7.35 -17.23
C ASN A 34 4.36 7.00 -18.63
N ARG A 35 3.81 5.79 -18.75
CA ARG A 35 3.26 5.26 -20.00
C ARG A 35 2.22 6.19 -20.64
N ARG A 36 1.41 6.89 -19.82
CA ARG A 36 0.39 7.82 -20.33
C ARG A 36 0.98 9.01 -21.07
N LEU A 37 2.08 9.58 -20.57
CA LEU A 37 2.77 10.67 -21.27
C LEU A 37 3.30 10.20 -22.62
N CYS A 38 3.93 9.01 -22.64
CA CYS A 38 4.44 8.39 -23.86
C CYS A 38 3.32 8.19 -24.90
N GLU A 39 2.19 7.58 -24.49
CA GLU A 39 1.02 7.36 -25.35
C GLU A 39 0.42 8.67 -25.89
N ALA A 40 0.31 9.70 -25.05
CA ALA A 40 -0.30 10.97 -25.42
C ALA A 40 0.57 11.79 -26.39
N MET A 41 1.89 11.82 -26.16
CA MET A 41 2.84 12.61 -26.95
C MET A 41 3.46 11.83 -28.12
N GLY A 42 3.18 10.52 -28.19
CA GLY A 42 3.63 9.62 -29.25
C GLY A 42 5.07 9.13 -29.12
N TYR A 43 5.70 9.29 -27.95
CA TYR A 43 7.08 8.88 -27.71
C TYR A 43 7.16 7.47 -27.13
N VAL A 44 8.34 6.86 -27.26
CA VAL A 44 8.74 5.71 -26.47
C VAL A 44 9.58 6.20 -25.29
N GLU A 45 9.44 5.58 -24.12
CA GLU A 45 10.14 5.95 -22.89
C GLU A 45 11.66 6.14 -23.10
N ASP A 46 12.31 5.19 -23.77
CA ASP A 46 13.75 5.20 -24.08
C ASP A 46 14.20 6.43 -24.89
N GLN A 47 13.28 7.11 -25.59
CA GLN A 47 13.58 8.34 -26.33
C GLN A 47 13.56 9.58 -25.44
N LEU A 48 12.86 9.50 -24.30
CA LEU A 48 12.66 10.60 -23.37
C LEU A 48 13.62 10.48 -22.20
N VAL A 49 13.76 9.30 -21.58
CA VAL A 49 14.66 9.10 -20.43
C VAL A 49 16.11 9.39 -20.83
N GLY A 50 16.78 10.23 -20.04
CA GLY A 50 18.15 10.71 -20.27
C GLY A 50 18.28 11.92 -21.20
N SER A 51 17.20 12.32 -21.88
CA SER A 51 17.17 13.54 -22.71
C SER A 51 16.94 14.80 -21.87
N ASN A 52 17.25 15.98 -22.41
CA ASN A 52 16.94 17.23 -21.75
C ASN A 52 15.48 17.62 -22.03
N ILE A 53 14.69 17.87 -20.98
CA ILE A 53 13.26 18.20 -21.11
C ILE A 53 13.00 19.45 -21.97
N PHE A 54 13.93 20.40 -22.02
CA PHE A 54 13.80 21.62 -22.79
C PHE A 54 13.91 21.39 -24.31
N ASP A 55 14.48 20.26 -24.76
CA ASP A 55 14.52 19.91 -26.20
C ASP A 55 13.11 19.62 -26.78
N TYR A 56 12.13 19.41 -25.90
CA TYR A 56 10.74 19.12 -26.23
C TYR A 56 9.82 20.31 -26.03
N VAL A 57 10.38 21.50 -25.75
CA VAL A 57 9.64 22.76 -25.60
C VAL A 57 9.83 23.62 -26.84
N HIS A 58 8.76 24.28 -27.29
CA HIS A 58 8.82 25.17 -28.45
C HIS A 58 9.83 26.32 -28.22
N PRO A 59 10.66 26.70 -29.22
CA PRO A 59 11.70 27.71 -29.07
C PRO A 59 11.26 29.04 -28.44
N ASP A 60 10.11 29.57 -28.86
CA ASP A 60 9.57 30.82 -28.29
C ASP A 60 9.20 30.71 -26.80
N ASP A 61 8.93 29.51 -26.31
CA ASP A 61 8.46 29.26 -24.94
C ASP A 61 9.64 28.92 -24.01
N LEU A 62 10.84 28.64 -24.57
CA LEU A 62 12.04 28.25 -23.83
C LEU A 62 12.48 29.30 -22.81
N ALA A 63 12.46 30.58 -23.18
CA ALA A 63 12.90 31.66 -22.29
C ALA A 63 12.01 31.75 -21.04
N TYR A 64 10.70 31.56 -21.21
CA TYR A 64 9.74 31.55 -20.10
C TYR A 64 9.84 30.27 -19.26
N MET A 65 10.02 29.12 -19.91
CA MET A 65 10.22 27.83 -19.24
C MET A 65 11.52 27.79 -18.43
N ALA A 66 12.62 28.30 -18.97
CA ALA A 66 13.90 28.41 -18.27
C ALA A 66 13.82 29.36 -17.08
N TRP A 67 13.14 30.51 -17.21
CA TRP A 67 12.89 31.42 -16.10
C TRP A 67 12.04 30.77 -14.99
N SER A 68 10.99 30.03 -15.37
CA SER A 68 10.16 29.27 -14.43
C SER A 68 10.96 28.19 -13.71
N TRP A 69 11.83 27.48 -14.44
CA TRP A 69 12.75 26.48 -13.90
C TRP A 69 13.75 27.06 -12.89
N GLU A 70 14.40 28.17 -13.22
CA GLU A 70 15.37 28.85 -12.35
C GLU A 70 14.69 29.42 -11.07
N THR A 71 13.47 29.94 -11.22
CA THR A 71 12.66 30.39 -10.08
C THR A 71 12.25 29.22 -9.16
N ARG A 72 12.06 28.02 -9.71
CA ARG A 72 11.71 26.80 -8.94
C ARG A 72 12.90 26.14 -8.26
N GLN A 73 14.10 26.27 -8.82
CA GLN A 73 15.35 25.89 -8.14
C GLN A 73 15.60 26.75 -6.89
N SER A 74 15.17 28.02 -6.92
CA SER A 74 15.34 28.96 -5.82
C SER A 74 14.19 28.97 -4.79
N ARG A 75 13.11 28.21 -5.02
CA ARG A 75 11.97 28.04 -4.09
C ARG A 75 11.57 26.57 -3.94
N PRO A 76 12.41 25.80 -3.28
CA PRO A 76 12.25 24.36 -3.28
C PRO A 76 11.26 23.93 -2.16
N GLY A 77 10.49 22.86 -2.39
CA GLY A 77 9.31 22.47 -1.59
C GLY A 77 7.98 23.15 -1.96
N GLU A 78 7.98 24.15 -2.84
CA GLU A 78 6.75 24.79 -3.35
C GLU A 78 6.21 24.11 -4.61
N VAL A 79 4.87 23.99 -4.71
CA VAL A 79 4.23 23.64 -5.99
C VAL A 79 4.27 24.88 -6.89
N GLY A 80 4.92 24.75 -8.04
CA GLY A 80 5.10 25.84 -8.98
C GLY A 80 3.79 26.33 -9.62
N MET A 81 3.80 27.60 -10.04
CA MET A 81 2.73 28.19 -10.86
C MET A 81 2.50 27.38 -12.14
N ARG A 82 1.25 27.36 -12.61
CA ARG A 82 0.87 26.75 -13.90
C ARG A 82 1.60 27.48 -15.03
N VAL A 83 2.29 26.73 -15.86
CA VAL A 83 2.98 27.26 -17.03
C VAL A 83 2.29 26.71 -18.28
N HIS A 84 1.98 27.59 -19.22
CA HIS A 84 1.51 27.20 -20.55
C HIS A 84 2.69 27.25 -21.51
N ALA A 85 2.92 26.15 -22.22
CA ALA A 85 3.98 26.02 -23.19
C ALA A 85 3.49 25.12 -24.34
N ARG A 86 4.21 25.11 -25.45
CA ARG A 86 4.00 24.15 -26.52
C ARG A 86 4.99 22.99 -26.39
N GLY A 87 4.47 21.79 -26.15
CA GLY A 87 5.23 20.55 -26.12
C GLY A 87 5.36 19.95 -27.51
N ARG A 88 6.51 19.39 -27.85
CA ARG A 88 6.75 18.68 -29.11
C ARG A 88 6.19 17.27 -29.02
N ASN A 89 5.49 16.82 -30.06
CA ASN A 89 5.15 15.41 -30.23
C ASN A 89 6.24 14.68 -31.02
N ALA A 90 6.20 13.34 -30.98
CA ALA A 90 7.11 12.51 -31.76
C ALA A 90 7.03 12.72 -33.28
N ASP A 91 5.87 13.12 -33.81
CA ASP A 91 5.67 13.48 -35.22
C ASP A 91 6.21 14.88 -35.58
N GLY A 92 6.72 15.62 -34.60
CA GLY A 92 7.25 16.97 -34.76
C GLY A 92 6.23 18.09 -34.68
N SER A 93 4.94 17.79 -34.51
CA SER A 93 3.90 18.78 -34.24
C SER A 93 4.03 19.37 -32.84
N TRP A 94 3.45 20.55 -32.64
CA TRP A 94 3.43 21.26 -31.36
C TRP A 94 2.03 21.20 -30.77
N ARG A 95 1.93 20.83 -29.48
CA ARG A 95 0.68 20.83 -28.73
C ARG A 95 0.73 21.83 -27.58
N PRO A 96 -0.33 22.64 -27.38
CA PRO A 96 -0.42 23.48 -26.21
C PRO A 96 -0.61 22.59 -24.98
N VAL A 97 0.30 22.72 -24.02
CA VAL A 97 0.28 21.98 -22.77
C VAL A 97 0.35 22.92 -21.59
N GLU A 98 -0.34 22.52 -20.54
CA GLU A 98 -0.15 23.10 -19.22
C GLU A 98 0.73 22.18 -18.39
N ILE A 99 1.70 22.79 -17.71
CA ILE A 99 2.72 22.11 -16.94
C ILE A 99 2.69 22.63 -15.50
N VAL A 100 2.61 21.70 -14.55
CA VAL A 100 2.77 21.97 -13.11
C VAL A 100 3.94 21.15 -12.61
N GLY A 101 4.88 21.79 -11.91
CA GLY A 101 6.04 21.12 -11.33
C GLY A 101 6.06 21.28 -9.81
N LEU A 102 6.32 20.19 -9.10
CA LEU A 102 6.69 20.19 -7.69
C LEU A 102 8.21 20.07 -7.61
N SER A 103 8.87 21.13 -7.13
CA SER A 103 10.33 21.17 -6.95
C SER A 103 10.69 20.47 -5.64
N LEU A 104 11.42 19.35 -5.74
CA LEU A 104 12.00 18.63 -4.61
C LEU A 104 13.54 18.61 -4.75
N LEU A 105 14.10 19.70 -5.29
CA LEU A 105 15.53 19.83 -5.63
C LEU A 105 16.40 20.15 -4.41
N ASP A 106 15.84 20.73 -3.35
CA ASP A 106 16.51 20.96 -2.06
C ASP A 106 16.45 19.75 -1.12
N ASP A 107 15.50 18.86 -1.36
CA ASP A 107 15.45 17.60 -0.67
C ASP A 107 16.61 16.74 -1.18
N ALA A 108 17.67 16.66 -0.37
CA ALA A 108 18.88 15.89 -0.66
C ALA A 108 18.60 14.40 -0.94
N ARG A 109 17.38 13.91 -0.67
CA ARG A 109 16.93 12.54 -0.95
C ARG A 109 16.25 12.40 -2.31
N VAL A 110 15.58 13.45 -2.81
CA VAL A 110 14.84 13.40 -4.08
C VAL A 110 15.64 14.01 -5.23
N GLY A 111 16.23 15.19 -5.01
CA GLY A 111 17.08 15.87 -6.00
C GLY A 111 16.43 16.07 -7.39
N ALA A 112 15.10 16.02 -7.47
CA ALA A 112 14.35 15.98 -8.72
C ALA A 112 13.08 16.86 -8.66
N MET A 113 12.55 17.19 -9.83
CA MET A 113 11.27 17.86 -10.00
C MET A 113 10.27 16.90 -10.64
N VAL A 114 9.14 16.70 -9.97
CA VAL A 114 8.02 15.92 -10.53
C VAL A 114 7.12 16.89 -11.28
N MET A 115 6.87 16.58 -12.55
CA MET A 115 6.08 17.39 -13.45
C MET A 115 4.85 16.62 -13.89
N THR A 116 3.71 17.30 -13.90
CA THR A 116 2.53 16.84 -14.61
C THR A 116 2.25 17.73 -15.80
N MET A 117 1.79 17.10 -16.86
CA MET A 117 1.43 17.73 -18.12
C MET A 117 -0.05 17.49 -18.41
N ARG A 118 -0.69 18.50 -18.99
CA ARG A 118 -2.07 18.41 -19.50
C ARG A 118 -2.13 19.00 -20.89
N ASP A 119 -2.70 18.27 -21.84
CA ASP A 119 -3.03 18.78 -23.17
C ASP A 119 -4.19 19.79 -23.05
N LEU A 120 -4.05 20.97 -23.66
CA LEU A 120 -5.06 22.03 -23.66
C LEU A 120 -6.02 21.93 -24.86
N ASP A 121 -5.68 21.14 -25.88
CA ASP A 121 -6.55 20.90 -27.05
C ASP A 121 -7.49 19.69 -26.85
N ASP A 122 -7.24 18.86 -25.82
CA ASP A 122 -8.15 17.80 -25.42
C ASP A 122 -9.36 18.43 -24.68
N GLY A 123 -10.54 18.38 -25.30
CA GLY A 123 -11.78 19.09 -24.92
C GLY A 123 -12.37 18.75 -23.53
N ALA A 124 -11.60 18.12 -22.64
CA ALA A 124 -11.92 17.95 -21.24
C ALA A 124 -11.81 19.31 -20.51
N ALA A 125 -12.95 19.97 -20.34
CA ALA A 125 -13.27 21.14 -19.50
C ALA A 125 -12.14 21.82 -18.71
N LEU A 126 -11.99 23.14 -18.96
CA LEU A 126 -11.25 24.10 -18.14
C LEU A 126 -11.72 24.04 -16.67
N ALA A 127 -10.90 23.47 -15.80
CA ALA A 127 -10.89 23.75 -14.38
C ALA A 127 -9.51 23.40 -13.80
N ASP A 128 -9.06 24.29 -12.93
CA ASP A 128 -7.78 24.40 -12.23
C ASP A 128 -7.26 23.09 -11.61
N SER A 129 -5.95 22.98 -11.31
CA SER A 129 -5.45 22.77 -9.93
C SER A 129 -4.15 21.95 -9.73
N PRO A 130 -3.09 22.54 -9.14
CA PRO A 130 -2.19 21.92 -8.15
C PRO A 130 -2.90 21.17 -7.00
N ALA A 131 -4.10 21.61 -6.64
CA ALA A 131 -5.01 20.91 -5.72
C ALA A 131 -5.56 19.57 -6.26
N ARG A 132 -5.46 19.27 -7.56
CA ARG A 132 -5.86 17.97 -8.13
C ARG A 132 -4.80 16.91 -7.88
N LEU A 133 -3.51 17.23 -8.03
CA LEU A 133 -2.40 16.30 -7.70
C LEU A 133 -2.42 15.93 -6.21
N ARG A 134 -2.58 16.93 -5.32
CA ARG A 134 -2.88 16.69 -3.90
C ARG A 134 -4.15 15.84 -3.75
N SER A 135 -5.25 16.19 -4.42
CA SER A 135 -6.47 15.37 -4.38
C SER A 135 -6.29 13.95 -4.92
N MET A 136 -5.33 13.66 -5.80
CA MET A 136 -5.17 12.35 -6.44
C MET A 136 -4.35 11.39 -5.59
N ILE A 137 -3.25 11.85 -4.99
CA ILE A 137 -2.53 11.09 -3.95
C ILE A 137 -3.42 10.97 -2.68
N ASP A 138 -4.27 11.96 -2.42
CA ASP A 138 -5.32 11.90 -1.39
C ASP A 138 -6.51 11.03 -1.80
N ARG A 139 -6.61 10.54 -3.04
CA ARG A 139 -7.73 9.70 -3.53
C ARG A 139 -7.39 8.21 -3.56
N THR A 140 -6.12 7.84 -3.67
CA THR A 140 -5.67 6.46 -3.40
C THR A 140 -6.19 6.03 -2.04
N SER A 141 -6.74 4.82 -1.92
CA SER A 141 -7.21 4.29 -0.63
C SER A 141 -6.08 4.08 0.37
N ASP A 142 -4.85 4.03 -0.14
CA ASP A 142 -3.68 3.61 0.59
C ASP A 142 -2.89 4.83 1.07
N VAL A 143 -2.32 4.70 2.26
CA VAL A 143 -1.32 5.64 2.77
C VAL A 143 -0.03 5.43 2.00
N VAL A 144 0.67 6.52 1.70
CA VAL A 144 2.00 6.47 1.06
C VAL A 144 2.94 7.29 1.92
N ILE A 145 4.06 6.67 2.29
CA ILE A 145 5.10 7.23 3.16
C ILE A 145 6.45 7.02 2.50
N LEU A 146 7.32 8.03 2.56
CA LEU A 146 8.75 7.90 2.28
C LEU A 146 9.48 7.90 3.61
N LEU A 147 10.42 6.97 3.76
CA LEU A 147 11.31 6.87 4.92
C LEU A 147 12.75 7.13 4.48
N ASP A 148 13.56 7.73 5.37
CA ASP A 148 15.00 7.77 5.17
C ASP A 148 15.66 6.45 5.57
N ALA A 149 16.99 6.35 5.41
CA ALA A 149 17.75 5.15 5.75
C ALA A 149 17.69 4.77 7.25
N ASP A 150 17.35 5.72 8.12
CA ASP A 150 17.19 5.51 9.56
C ASP A 150 15.72 5.15 9.94
N GLY A 151 14.82 5.11 8.96
CA GLY A 151 13.41 4.78 9.15
C GLY A 151 12.54 5.96 9.61
N ASN A 152 13.01 7.20 9.45
CA ASN A 152 12.21 8.39 9.75
C ASN A 152 11.33 8.79 8.58
N ILE A 153 10.11 9.23 8.89
CA ILE A 153 9.12 9.70 7.93
C ILE A 153 9.61 11.00 7.29
N VAL A 154 9.90 10.93 6.01
CA VAL A 154 10.28 12.07 5.17
C VAL A 154 9.05 12.75 4.59
N PHE A 155 8.10 11.95 4.17
CA PHE A 155 6.89 12.38 3.52
C PHE A 155 5.77 11.42 3.87
N ALA A 156 4.56 11.94 3.99
CA ALA A 156 3.33 11.16 4.03
C ALA A 156 2.24 11.86 3.22
N ASN A 157 1.41 11.10 2.51
CA ASN A 157 0.24 11.66 1.84
C ASN A 157 -0.86 12.04 2.86
N ARG A 158 -1.87 12.83 2.45
CA ARG A 158 -2.94 13.25 3.36
C ARG A 158 -3.84 12.10 3.80
N ARG A 159 -3.75 10.91 3.19
CA ARG A 159 -4.49 9.73 3.68
C ARG A 159 -4.11 9.39 5.10
N LEU A 160 -2.85 9.59 5.47
CA LEU A 160 -2.39 9.42 6.85
C LEU A 160 -3.19 10.32 7.82
N THR A 161 -3.45 11.58 7.42
CA THR A 161 -4.27 12.52 8.18
C THR A 161 -5.77 12.25 8.08
N SER A 162 -6.31 12.04 6.87
CA SER A 162 -7.75 11.95 6.66
C SER A 162 -8.35 10.63 7.16
N HIS A 163 -7.57 9.54 7.13
CA HIS A 163 -8.03 8.21 7.49
C HIS A 163 -7.57 7.80 8.88
N PHE A 164 -6.32 8.06 9.24
CA PHE A 164 -5.75 7.70 10.55
C PHE A 164 -5.60 8.88 11.52
N GLY A 165 -5.97 10.10 11.12
CA GLY A 165 -5.99 11.26 12.02
C GLY A 165 -4.62 11.86 12.38
N HIS A 166 -3.52 11.32 11.85
CA HIS A 166 -2.18 11.83 12.13
C HIS A 166 -1.89 13.12 11.36
N ASP A 167 -1.48 14.14 12.09
CA ASP A 167 -1.06 15.42 11.52
C ASP A 167 0.32 15.26 10.86
N ASN A 168 0.38 15.43 9.53
CA ASN A 168 1.62 15.27 8.76
C ASN A 168 2.74 16.17 9.28
N ASP A 169 2.42 17.39 9.72
CA ASP A 169 3.41 18.34 10.24
C ASP A 169 4.04 17.87 11.57
N ARG A 170 3.40 16.92 12.27
CA ARG A 170 3.89 16.35 13.53
C ARG A 170 4.61 15.03 13.36
N VAL A 171 4.35 14.30 12.28
CA VAL A 171 4.92 12.97 12.03
C VAL A 171 6.09 13.03 11.05
N VAL A 172 6.14 14.01 10.15
CA VAL A 172 7.31 14.22 9.29
C VAL A 172 8.53 14.59 10.17
N GLY A 173 9.67 13.97 9.88
CA GLY A 173 10.91 14.05 10.65
C GLY A 173 10.94 13.12 11.87
N ARG A 174 9.93 12.28 12.08
CA ARG A 174 9.87 11.34 13.20
C ARG A 174 10.03 9.88 12.72
N PRO A 175 10.51 8.96 13.58
CA PRO A 175 10.58 7.55 13.25
C PRO A 175 9.19 6.96 12.90
N LEU A 176 9.15 5.94 12.04
CA LEU A 176 7.89 5.29 11.64
C LEU A 176 7.06 4.79 12.84
N ASP A 177 7.72 4.45 13.96
CA ASP A 177 7.09 3.96 15.18
C ASP A 177 6.08 4.93 15.81
N VAL A 178 6.11 6.24 15.52
CA VAL A 178 5.17 7.19 16.16
C VAL A 178 3.72 7.02 15.71
N ILE A 179 3.51 6.41 14.53
CA ILE A 179 2.18 6.15 13.99
C ILE A 179 1.73 4.70 14.23
N LEU A 180 2.63 3.84 14.71
CA LEU A 180 2.35 2.42 14.90
C LEU A 180 1.89 2.12 16.34
N ASP A 181 1.23 0.97 16.49
CA ASP A 181 1.01 0.40 17.81
C ASP A 181 2.36 0.07 18.47
N PRO A 182 2.61 0.46 19.73
CA PRO A 182 3.89 0.18 20.40
C PRO A 182 4.25 -1.32 20.45
N ALA A 183 3.26 -2.21 20.43
CA ALA A 183 3.50 -3.65 20.39
C ALA A 183 4.09 -4.12 19.05
N ASP A 184 3.94 -3.35 17.98
CA ASP A 184 4.43 -3.66 16.64
C ASP A 184 5.77 -3.00 16.31
N ALA A 185 6.34 -2.19 17.22
CA ALA A 185 7.65 -1.58 17.02
C ALA A 185 8.78 -2.59 16.71
N PRO A 186 8.86 -3.77 17.36
CA PRO A 186 9.85 -4.79 17.00
C PRO A 186 9.64 -5.36 15.58
N ALA A 187 8.38 -5.58 15.19
CA ALA A 187 8.03 -6.12 13.88
C ALA A 187 8.32 -5.09 12.77
N ALA A 188 8.02 -3.81 13.01
CA ALA A 188 8.33 -2.72 12.10
C ALA A 188 9.84 -2.60 11.86
N ARG A 189 10.66 -2.72 12.91
CA ARG A 189 12.13 -2.71 12.78
C ARG A 189 12.63 -3.90 11.98
N SER A 190 12.15 -5.11 12.27
CA SER A 190 12.51 -6.31 11.50
C SER A 190 12.17 -6.15 10.01
N TRP A 191 11.00 -5.57 9.71
CA TRP A 191 10.57 -5.33 8.34
C TRP A 191 11.44 -4.29 7.62
N LEU A 192 11.84 -3.22 8.30
CA LEU A 192 12.78 -2.24 7.75
C LEU A 192 14.17 -2.87 7.51
N ASP A 193 14.67 -3.65 8.46
CA ASP A 193 15.95 -4.37 8.32
C ASP A 193 15.93 -5.34 7.13
N GLU A 194 14.79 -6.05 6.93
CA GLU A 194 14.57 -6.91 5.76
C GLU A 194 14.55 -6.12 4.45
N LEU A 195 13.89 -4.96 4.41
CA LEU A 195 13.90 -4.08 3.23
C LEU A 195 15.31 -3.62 2.88
N VAL A 196 16.06 -3.19 3.89
CA VAL A 196 17.46 -2.76 3.71
C VAL A 196 18.31 -3.91 3.19
N ALA A 197 18.19 -5.09 3.78
CA ALA A 197 18.97 -6.28 3.39
C ALA A 197 18.61 -6.84 2.01
N ALA A 198 17.36 -6.70 1.58
CA ALA A 198 16.88 -7.26 0.31
C ALA A 198 17.27 -6.42 -0.92
N GLY A 199 17.65 -5.15 -0.73
CA GLY A 199 18.12 -4.24 -1.78
C GLY A 199 17.04 -3.77 -2.77
N ASP A 200 17.49 -3.15 -3.87
CA ASP A 200 16.72 -2.34 -4.82
C ASP A 200 15.58 -3.07 -5.57
N ARG A 201 15.42 -4.39 -5.41
CA ARG A 201 14.54 -5.21 -6.25
C ARG A 201 13.53 -6.08 -5.52
N ALA A 202 13.49 -6.02 -4.19
CA ALA A 202 12.61 -6.87 -3.40
C ALA A 202 11.56 -6.03 -2.67
N ALA A 203 10.30 -6.17 -3.09
CA ALA A 203 9.19 -5.66 -2.31
C ALA A 203 8.91 -6.62 -1.15
N THR A 204 8.95 -6.11 0.08
CA THR A 204 8.57 -6.89 1.26
C THR A 204 7.23 -6.40 1.80
N ARG A 205 6.55 -7.28 2.54
CA ARG A 205 5.23 -7.01 3.11
C ARG A 205 5.26 -7.17 4.61
N ALA A 206 4.53 -6.32 5.32
CA ALA A 206 4.29 -6.46 6.75
C ALA A 206 2.84 -6.12 7.09
N ARG A 207 2.30 -6.80 8.11
CA ARG A 207 1.02 -6.41 8.72
C ARG A 207 1.32 -5.77 10.06
N LEU A 208 1.07 -4.48 10.16
CA LEU A 208 1.36 -3.67 11.33
C LEU A 208 0.11 -2.89 11.70
N ARG A 209 -0.08 -2.66 12.98
CA ARG A 209 -1.18 -1.85 13.50
C ARG A 209 -0.79 -0.39 13.50
N VAL A 210 -1.62 0.45 12.89
CA VAL A 210 -1.55 1.91 13.01
C VAL A 210 -2.44 2.34 14.16
N ARG A 211 -1.91 3.17 15.07
CA ARG A 211 -2.64 3.69 16.21
C ARG A 211 -2.96 5.17 15.97
N ASP A 212 -4.24 5.48 15.78
CA ASP A 212 -4.66 6.87 15.61
C ASP A 212 -4.48 7.69 16.92
N PRO A 213 -4.42 9.03 16.84
CA PRO A 213 -4.29 9.89 18.02
C PRO A 213 -5.45 9.80 19.02
N GLY A 214 -6.61 9.27 18.60
CA GLY A 214 -7.77 9.00 19.47
C GLY A 214 -7.68 7.66 20.22
N GLY A 215 -6.65 6.86 19.94
CA GLY A 215 -6.41 5.56 20.56
C GLY A 215 -7.00 4.37 19.78
N GLY A 216 -7.67 4.60 18.65
CA GLY A 216 -8.14 3.54 17.76
C GLY A 216 -6.97 2.80 17.11
N VAL A 217 -7.19 1.51 16.85
CA VAL A 217 -6.16 0.61 16.31
C VAL A 217 -6.66 0.01 15.02
N HIS A 218 -5.88 0.19 13.96
CA HIS A 218 -6.23 -0.21 12.60
C HIS A 218 -5.20 -1.20 12.07
N GLN A 219 -5.64 -2.31 11.48
CA GLN A 219 -4.77 -3.29 10.84
C GLN A 219 -4.38 -2.78 9.45
N VAL A 220 -3.08 -2.59 9.22
CA VAL A 220 -2.58 -2.05 7.96
C VAL A 220 -1.58 -3.01 7.34
N GLU A 221 -1.81 -3.37 6.08
CA GLU A 221 -0.87 -4.13 5.27
C GLU A 221 0.06 -3.15 4.54
N TRP A 222 1.33 -3.20 4.89
CA TRP A 222 2.39 -2.37 4.34
C TRP A 222 3.14 -3.11 3.24
N HIS A 223 3.41 -2.41 2.15
CA HIS A 223 4.28 -2.81 1.06
C HIS A 223 5.43 -1.82 1.00
N GLY A 224 6.66 -2.29 1.04
CA GLY A 224 7.85 -1.45 1.03
C GLY A 224 8.77 -1.82 -0.11
N THR A 225 9.47 -0.83 -0.65
CA THR A 225 10.61 -1.02 -1.56
C THR A 225 11.77 -0.17 -1.09
N ASN A 226 12.93 -0.79 -0.94
CA ASN A 226 14.17 -0.11 -0.61
C ASN A 226 14.76 0.55 -1.86
N GLN A 227 15.01 1.84 -1.79
CA GLN A 227 15.62 2.67 -2.83
C GLN A 227 16.73 3.55 -2.22
N ILE A 228 17.37 3.09 -1.13
CA ILE A 228 18.43 3.83 -0.40
C ILE A 228 19.69 4.03 -1.25
N ASP A 229 20.02 3.05 -2.10
CA ASP A 229 21.16 3.13 -3.01
C ASP A 229 20.84 3.88 -4.31
N ASP A 230 19.56 4.21 -4.56
CA ASP A 230 19.16 5.06 -5.69
C ASP A 230 19.53 6.52 -5.37
N PRO A 231 20.44 7.16 -6.13
CA PRO A 231 20.86 8.54 -5.92
C PRO A 231 19.72 9.58 -6.04
N LEU A 232 18.55 9.18 -6.56
CA LEU A 232 17.35 10.00 -6.77
C LEU A 232 16.26 9.80 -5.70
N ILE A 233 16.34 8.77 -4.86
CA ILE A 233 15.32 8.48 -3.84
C ILE A 233 15.94 8.42 -2.44
N GLY A 234 17.11 7.79 -2.30
CA GLY A 234 17.87 7.76 -1.04
C GLY A 234 17.09 7.29 0.19
N GLY A 235 16.08 6.43 0.01
CA GLY A 235 15.11 6.09 1.05
C GLY A 235 14.24 4.88 0.75
N ILE A 236 13.29 4.58 1.63
CA ILE A 236 12.36 3.47 1.51
C ILE A 236 10.97 4.03 1.21
N ILE A 237 10.37 3.60 0.10
CA ILE A 237 8.98 3.93 -0.23
C ILE A 237 8.09 2.86 0.38
N ALA A 238 7.11 3.27 1.19
CA ALA A 238 6.14 2.38 1.82
C ALA A 238 4.71 2.81 1.48
N SER A 239 3.87 1.85 1.06
CA SER A 239 2.43 2.04 0.92
C SER A 239 1.68 1.16 1.92
N GLY A 240 0.69 1.72 2.60
CA GLY A 240 -0.08 1.07 3.66
C GLY A 240 -1.56 1.01 3.32
N ARG A 241 -2.12 -0.18 3.23
CA ARG A 241 -3.55 -0.41 2.98
C ARG A 241 -4.25 -0.84 4.26
N ASP A 242 -5.31 -0.12 4.63
CA ASP A 242 -6.15 -0.52 5.75
C ASP A 242 -6.93 -1.80 5.41
N ILE A 243 -6.69 -2.85 6.18
CA ILE A 243 -7.34 -4.15 6.10
C ILE A 243 -8.17 -4.45 7.35
N SER A 244 -8.44 -3.47 8.21
CA SER A 244 -9.23 -3.65 9.45
C SER A 244 -10.59 -4.27 9.18
N ALA A 245 -11.29 -3.79 8.15
CA ALA A 245 -12.58 -4.35 7.74
C ALA A 245 -12.44 -5.79 7.24
N LEU A 246 -11.37 -6.10 6.51
CA LEU A 246 -11.11 -7.45 6.02
C LEU A 246 -10.82 -8.42 7.17
N VAL A 247 -9.93 -8.03 8.10
CA VAL A 247 -9.58 -8.84 9.28
C VAL A 247 -10.80 -9.07 10.17
N ALA A 248 -11.67 -8.06 10.33
CA ALA A 248 -12.91 -8.21 11.09
C ALA A 248 -13.87 -9.21 10.43
N MET A 249 -14.04 -9.13 9.10
CA MET A 249 -14.87 -10.08 8.34
C MET A 249 -14.31 -11.51 8.42
N GLU A 250 -13.00 -11.69 8.24
CA GLU A 250 -12.33 -12.99 8.35
C GLU A 250 -12.51 -13.60 9.75
N SER A 251 -12.32 -12.80 10.80
CA SER A 251 -12.51 -13.23 12.19
C SER A 251 -13.95 -13.66 12.46
N GLN A 252 -14.92 -12.93 11.90
CA GLN A 252 -16.33 -13.27 12.02
C GLN A 252 -16.67 -14.59 11.30
N VAL A 253 -16.16 -14.78 10.08
CA VAL A 253 -16.34 -16.02 9.32
C VAL A 253 -15.72 -17.20 10.06
N GLN A 254 -14.51 -17.03 10.62
CA GLN A 254 -13.84 -18.06 11.40
C GLN A 254 -14.65 -18.45 12.64
N ALA A 255 -15.12 -17.46 13.42
CA ALA A 255 -15.94 -17.71 14.60
C ALA A 255 -17.25 -18.43 14.25
N GLN A 256 -17.91 -18.04 13.16
CA GLN A 256 -19.12 -18.73 12.68
C GLN A 256 -18.83 -20.17 12.25
N THR A 257 -17.70 -20.40 11.58
CA THR A 257 -17.29 -21.74 11.15
C THR A 257 -17.02 -22.65 12.34
N GLU A 258 -16.32 -22.15 13.36
CA GLU A 258 -16.08 -22.88 14.60
C GLU A 258 -17.38 -23.18 15.36
N GLN A 259 -18.31 -22.22 15.43
CA GLN A 259 -19.62 -22.44 16.04
C GLN A 259 -20.43 -23.50 15.31
N LEU A 260 -20.44 -23.47 13.97
CA LEU A 260 -21.12 -24.48 13.16
C LEU A 260 -20.48 -25.86 13.32
N ALA A 261 -19.14 -25.93 13.32
CA ALA A 261 -18.42 -27.18 13.54
C ALA A 261 -18.69 -27.76 14.94
N HIS A 262 -18.74 -26.90 15.96
CA HIS A 262 -19.10 -27.31 17.32
C HIS A 262 -20.55 -27.79 17.38
N ALA A 263 -21.52 -27.05 16.84
CA ALA A 263 -22.94 -27.44 16.81
C ALA A 263 -23.20 -28.72 16.00
N ALA A 264 -22.39 -29.00 14.97
CA ALA A 264 -22.48 -30.25 14.20
C ALA A 264 -21.98 -31.48 14.99
N THR A 265 -21.15 -31.28 16.00
CA THR A 265 -20.51 -32.37 16.77
C THR A 265 -20.95 -32.42 18.24
N HIS A 266 -21.61 -31.39 18.75
CA HIS A 266 -22.03 -31.27 20.15
C HIS A 266 -23.53 -31.02 20.26
N ASP A 267 -24.12 -31.49 21.35
CA ASP A 267 -25.52 -31.25 21.72
C ASP A 267 -25.65 -29.87 22.37
N PRO A 268 -26.55 -29.00 21.88
CA PRO A 268 -26.62 -27.61 22.33
C PRO A 268 -27.15 -27.43 23.75
N LEU A 269 -27.83 -28.43 24.32
CA LEU A 269 -28.38 -28.36 25.68
C LEU A 269 -27.32 -28.76 26.72
N THR A 270 -26.52 -29.78 26.42
CA THR A 270 -25.56 -30.36 27.35
C THR A 270 -24.11 -29.91 27.13
N GLY A 271 -23.79 -29.40 25.93
CA GLY A 271 -22.42 -29.09 25.52
C GLY A 271 -21.53 -30.33 25.31
N LEU A 272 -22.11 -31.54 25.40
CA LEU A 272 -21.40 -32.80 25.19
C LEU A 272 -21.44 -33.22 23.73
N VAL A 273 -20.56 -34.15 23.34
CA VAL A 273 -20.53 -34.72 21.99
C VAL A 273 -21.89 -35.32 21.64
N ASN A 274 -22.44 -34.96 20.49
CA ASN A 274 -23.72 -35.47 20.04
C ASN A 274 -23.62 -36.92 19.58
N ARG A 275 -24.78 -37.56 19.41
CA ARG A 275 -24.86 -38.98 19.05
C ARG A 275 -24.14 -39.33 17.75
N SER A 276 -24.21 -38.47 16.73
CA SER A 276 -23.58 -38.74 15.43
C SER A 276 -22.06 -38.76 15.57
N ALA A 277 -21.48 -37.72 16.17
CA ALA A 277 -20.05 -37.60 16.37
C ALA A 277 -19.51 -38.70 17.30
N PHE A 278 -20.26 -39.12 18.31
CA PHE A 278 -19.90 -40.26 19.16
C PHE A 278 -19.80 -41.57 18.36
N ILE A 279 -20.79 -41.85 17.50
CA ILE A 279 -20.82 -43.06 16.66
C ILE A 279 -19.65 -43.05 15.68
N ASP A 280 -19.40 -41.92 15.01
CA ASP A 280 -18.30 -41.79 14.05
C ASP A 280 -16.94 -41.98 14.73
N ALA A 281 -16.75 -41.41 15.93
CA ALA A 281 -15.53 -41.60 16.72
C ALA A 281 -15.33 -43.07 17.11
N CYS A 282 -16.39 -43.77 17.53
CA CYS A 282 -16.32 -45.21 17.84
C CYS A 282 -15.95 -46.04 16.61
N ALA A 283 -16.57 -45.77 15.47
CA ALA A 283 -16.28 -46.46 14.21
C ALA A 283 -14.83 -46.25 13.77
N ALA A 284 -14.32 -45.01 13.87
CA ALA A 284 -12.93 -44.68 13.55
C ALA A 284 -11.93 -45.41 14.47
N GLN A 285 -12.19 -45.46 15.79
CA GLN A 285 -11.34 -46.19 16.73
C GLN A 285 -11.34 -47.70 16.48
N ILE A 286 -12.49 -48.29 16.21
CA ILE A 286 -12.60 -49.72 15.86
C ILE A 286 -11.81 -50.02 14.58
N ALA A 287 -11.93 -49.17 13.55
CA ALA A 287 -11.19 -49.33 12.30
C ALA A 287 -9.67 -49.22 12.51
N ALA A 288 -9.21 -48.20 13.24
CA ALA A 288 -7.79 -48.01 13.56
C ALA A 288 -7.21 -49.20 14.34
N ARG A 289 -7.96 -49.74 15.30
CA ARG A 289 -7.55 -50.92 16.08
C ARG A 289 -7.47 -52.18 15.24
N ARG A 290 -8.43 -52.41 14.34
CA ARG A 290 -8.38 -53.54 13.40
C ARG A 290 -7.19 -53.51 12.44
N ALA A 291 -6.67 -52.32 12.15
CA ALA A 291 -5.51 -52.14 11.28
C ALA A 291 -4.15 -52.22 12.03
N ALA A 292 -4.16 -52.28 13.37
CA ALA A 292 -2.94 -52.35 14.16
C ALA A 292 -2.31 -53.75 14.15
N THR A 293 -0.99 -53.81 14.31
CA THR A 293 -0.20 -55.06 14.31
C THR A 293 -0.51 -55.97 15.51
N ASP A 294 -0.99 -55.39 16.61
CA ASP A 294 -1.51 -56.08 17.79
C ASP A 294 -2.90 -55.49 18.16
N PRO A 295 -3.98 -56.03 17.60
CA PRO A 295 -5.31 -55.48 17.77
C PRO A 295 -5.89 -55.86 19.15
N GLY A 296 -5.74 -54.97 20.14
CA GLY A 296 -6.50 -55.05 21.39
C GLY A 296 -7.99 -54.68 21.23
N ASP A 297 -8.80 -54.94 22.26
CA ASP A 297 -10.24 -54.66 22.26
C ASP A 297 -10.58 -53.17 22.45
N VAL A 298 -11.70 -52.72 21.85
CA VAL A 298 -12.34 -51.42 22.13
C VAL A 298 -13.51 -51.65 23.06
N VAL A 299 -13.51 -51.01 24.25
CA VAL A 299 -14.56 -51.15 25.26
C VAL A 299 -15.30 -49.81 25.41
N VAL A 300 -16.63 -49.86 25.44
CA VAL A 300 -17.49 -48.72 25.74
C VAL A 300 -18.15 -48.95 27.10
N LEU A 301 -17.95 -48.01 28.03
CA LEU A 301 -18.62 -48.03 29.34
C LEU A 301 -19.88 -47.15 29.27
N PHE A 302 -21.03 -47.72 29.60
CA PHE A 302 -22.30 -47.00 29.73
C PHE A 302 -22.66 -46.87 31.21
N CYS A 303 -22.86 -45.65 31.67
CA CYS A 303 -23.28 -45.34 33.04
C CYS A 303 -24.63 -44.61 33.00
N ASP A 304 -25.65 -45.22 33.58
CA ASP A 304 -26.97 -44.61 33.76
C ASP A 304 -27.11 -44.05 35.18
N LEU A 305 -27.82 -42.93 35.32
CA LEU A 305 -28.07 -42.30 36.62
C LEU A 305 -29.50 -42.59 37.08
N ASP A 306 -29.63 -43.33 38.19
CA ASP A 306 -30.92 -43.60 38.81
C ASP A 306 -31.62 -42.29 39.22
N ARG A 307 -32.92 -42.20 38.92
CA ARG A 307 -33.80 -41.09 39.33
C ARG A 307 -33.40 -39.70 38.81
N PHE A 308 -32.62 -39.62 37.72
CA PHE A 308 -32.17 -38.35 37.12
C PHE A 308 -33.29 -37.32 36.92
N LYS A 309 -34.47 -37.76 36.43
CA LYS A 309 -35.63 -36.88 36.20
C LYS A 309 -36.06 -36.09 37.44
N ALA A 310 -36.13 -36.75 38.61
CA ALA A 310 -36.57 -36.08 39.84
C ALA A 310 -35.56 -35.03 40.31
N VAL A 311 -34.27 -35.25 40.08
CA VAL A 311 -33.21 -34.29 40.40
C VAL A 311 -33.28 -33.09 39.46
N ASN A 312 -33.40 -33.32 38.15
CA ASN A 312 -33.51 -32.27 37.14
C ASN A 312 -34.75 -31.39 37.35
N ASP A 313 -35.92 -32.01 37.62
CA ASP A 313 -37.18 -31.30 37.86
C ASP A 313 -37.14 -30.43 39.16
N THR A 314 -36.27 -30.77 40.11
CA THR A 314 -36.15 -30.06 41.40
C THR A 314 -35.06 -28.99 41.39
N HIS A 315 -33.97 -29.19 40.64
CA HIS A 315 -32.75 -28.37 40.74
C HIS A 315 -32.35 -27.62 39.47
N GLY A 316 -32.97 -27.90 38.32
CA GLY A 316 -32.66 -27.25 37.04
C GLY A 316 -31.60 -27.99 36.24
#